data_AF-A0A8C6U1Y3-F1
#
_entry.id   AF-A0A8C6U1Y3-F1
#
_cell.length_a   1.000
_cell.length_b   1.000
_cell.length_c   1.000
_cell.angle_alpha   90.00
_cell.angle_beta   90.00
_cell.angle_gamma   90.00
#
_symmetry.space_group_name_H-M   'P 1'
#
loop_
_entity.id
_entity.type
_entity.pdbx_description
1 polymer ?
#
loop_
_entity_poly.entity_id
_entity_poly.type
_entity_poly.pdbx_seq_one_letter_code
_entity_poly.pdbx_strand_id
1 'polypeptide(L)'
;MHVVYDLILTGIQLRHYQLDGVHWLTQCLENQEGCILGDEMGLGKTCQTISLLLYICGALGKKGPFLVVSPLSVMENWRKEMESFAPNLKVLCYQGDKERRAEIQQDAKTEDFHVLLTTYEMCLRDASFFKKWKWEALVVDEAHRLKNQSSLLHQTLTEFSMGFRVLLTGTPIQNNLQELYSLLSFIQPSVFTADDTDTFISCFGDVQKRPELAAELQSILEPFLLRRVKSEVALDLPKKTELVMYHGMTALQKKYYKAILMKDLEAFGDEGSKTRLLNVLVQLRKCVIHPYLFDGVEPEPFVMGEHLVEASGKFCLLDSMLSYLQRWSDLRENSPSKCGNSCDTRSVLLKQLFY
;
A
#
# COMPACT_ATOMS: atom_id res chain seq x y z
N MET A 1 15.13 27.99 2.11
CA MET A 1 13.82 28.52 1.68
C MET A 1 13.69 28.68 0.16
N HIS A 2 14.66 29.30 -0.55
CA HIS A 2 14.58 29.49 -2.01
C HIS A 2 14.64 28.19 -2.84
N VAL A 3 15.37 27.16 -2.39
CA VAL A 3 15.62 25.95 -3.20
C VAL A 3 14.41 25.00 -3.28
N VAL A 4 13.50 25.02 -2.31
CA VAL A 4 12.27 24.20 -2.33
C VAL A 4 11.23 24.76 -3.31
N TYR A 5 11.22 26.08 -3.52
CA TYR A 5 10.36 26.71 -4.54
C TYR A 5 10.90 26.50 -5.96
N ASP A 6 12.22 26.39 -6.12
CA ASP A 6 12.87 26.16 -7.42
C ASP A 6 12.96 24.67 -7.82
N LEU A 7 12.53 23.76 -6.95
CA LEU A 7 12.30 22.34 -7.27
C LEU A 7 11.02 22.20 -8.10
N ILE A 8 11.07 22.74 -9.32
CA ILE A 8 10.04 22.57 -10.32
C ILE A 8 10.08 21.10 -10.74
N LEU A 9 9.28 20.27 -10.05
CA LEU A 9 8.71 19.08 -10.67
C LEU A 9 8.18 19.52 -12.02
N THR A 10 8.66 18.91 -13.11
CA THR A 10 8.28 19.33 -14.46
C THR A 10 6.77 19.21 -14.64
N GLY A 11 6.07 20.36 -14.56
CA GLY A 11 4.64 20.46 -14.83
C GLY A 11 3.69 20.14 -13.67
N ILE A 12 4.15 20.00 -12.42
CA ILE A 12 3.26 19.67 -11.28
C ILE A 12 3.42 20.66 -10.14
N GLN A 13 2.31 21.31 -9.78
CA GLN A 13 2.23 22.13 -8.58
C GLN A 13 1.82 21.25 -7.39
N LEU A 14 2.71 21.17 -6.41
CA LEU A 14 2.41 20.56 -5.12
C LEU A 14 1.33 21.37 -4.39
N ARG A 15 0.40 20.67 -3.74
CA ARG A 15 -0.57 21.30 -2.83
C ARG A 15 0.15 21.82 -1.59
N HIS A 16 -0.43 22.81 -0.90
CA HIS A 16 0.16 23.39 0.31
C HIS A 16 0.60 22.35 1.35
N TYR A 17 -0.28 21.41 1.70
CA TYR A 17 0.10 20.36 2.65
C TYR A 17 1.23 19.45 2.11
N GLN A 18 1.35 19.26 0.80
CA GLN A 18 2.46 18.48 0.22
C GLN A 18 3.78 19.26 0.35
N LEU A 19 3.75 20.59 0.16
CA LEU A 19 4.92 21.45 0.41
C LEU A 19 5.35 21.39 1.89
N ASP A 20 4.39 21.46 2.82
CA ASP A 20 4.68 21.33 4.26
C ASP A 20 5.29 19.96 4.58
N GLY A 21 4.80 18.90 3.93
CA GLY A 21 5.35 17.55 4.12
C GLY A 21 6.73 17.38 3.51
N VAL A 22 7.00 17.97 2.33
CA VAL A 22 8.35 18.00 1.76
C VAL A 22 9.29 18.80 2.67
N HIS A 23 8.84 19.93 3.21
CA HIS A 23 9.64 20.71 4.15
C HIS A 23 10.00 19.91 5.40
N TRP A 24 9.02 19.23 6.00
CA TRP A 24 9.26 18.33 7.13
C TRP A 24 10.26 17.21 6.78
N LEU A 25 10.11 16.55 5.62
CA LEU A 25 11.06 15.55 5.15
C LEU A 25 12.49 16.10 4.99
N THR A 26 12.63 17.34 4.50
CA THR A 26 13.95 17.99 4.39
C THR A 26 14.56 18.30 5.75
N GLN A 27 13.75 18.66 6.75
CA GLN A 27 14.21 18.88 8.12
C GLN A 27 14.70 17.57 8.77
N CYS A 28 13.95 16.47 8.62
CA CYS A 28 14.40 15.16 9.11
C CYS A 28 15.75 14.77 8.48
N LEU A 29 15.93 15.03 7.18
CA LEU A 29 17.19 14.78 6.50
C LEU A 29 18.34 15.65 7.04
N GLU A 30 18.12 16.95 7.26
CA GLU A 30 19.11 17.87 7.81
C GLU A 30 19.53 17.47 9.24
N ASN A 31 18.60 16.95 10.04
CA ASN A 31 18.85 16.43 11.38
C ASN A 31 19.48 15.03 11.39
N GLN A 32 19.59 14.36 10.23
CA GLN A 32 20.01 12.95 10.12
C GLN A 32 19.10 11.98 10.91
N GLU A 33 17.81 12.29 10.93
CA GLU A 33 16.77 11.50 11.59
C GLU A 33 15.94 10.78 10.53
N GLY A 34 15.91 9.44 10.54
CA GLY A 34 14.99 8.72 9.66
C GLY A 34 13.53 9.08 9.94
N CYS A 35 12.64 8.93 8.97
CA CYS A 35 11.29 9.49 9.06
C CYS A 35 10.20 8.53 8.55
N ILE A 36 8.99 8.70 9.08
CA ILE A 36 7.78 7.95 8.70
C ILE A 36 6.75 8.96 8.17
N LEU A 37 6.47 8.90 6.87
CA LEU A 37 5.37 9.64 6.27
C LEU A 37 4.10 8.78 6.33
N GLY A 38 3.33 9.00 7.39
CA GLY A 38 2.12 8.28 7.77
C GLY A 38 0.81 8.89 7.27
N ASP A 39 0.86 9.79 6.29
CA ASP A 39 -0.31 10.43 5.67
C ASP A 39 -1.33 9.42 5.12
N GLU A 40 -2.61 9.76 5.21
CA GLU A 40 -3.70 8.95 4.63
C GLU A 40 -3.45 8.64 3.13
N MET A 41 -3.84 7.43 2.72
CA MET A 41 -3.76 7.00 1.32
C MET A 41 -4.44 8.01 0.37
N GLY A 42 -3.72 8.42 -0.67
CA GLY A 42 -4.20 9.40 -1.66
C GLY A 42 -3.77 10.85 -1.41
N LEU A 43 -3.05 11.15 -0.32
CA LEU A 43 -2.47 12.49 -0.11
C LEU A 43 -1.18 12.75 -0.92
N GLY A 44 -0.69 11.78 -1.69
CA GLY A 44 0.45 11.97 -2.59
C GLY A 44 1.81 11.81 -1.88
N LYS A 45 1.95 10.77 -1.06
CA LYS A 45 3.23 10.40 -0.41
C LYS A 45 4.35 10.19 -1.45
N THR A 46 4.05 9.50 -2.53
CA THR A 46 4.97 9.26 -3.65
C THR A 46 5.55 10.57 -4.21
N CYS A 47 4.68 11.54 -4.51
CA CYS A 47 5.07 12.85 -5.02
C CYS A 47 5.95 13.64 -4.01
N GLN A 48 5.58 13.63 -2.73
CA GLN A 48 6.39 14.25 -1.67
C GLN A 48 7.79 13.60 -1.57
N THR A 49 7.86 12.27 -1.63
CA THR A 49 9.13 11.54 -1.58
C THR A 49 10.00 11.76 -2.81
N ILE A 50 9.42 11.80 -4.02
CA ILE A 50 10.17 12.12 -5.25
C ILE A 50 10.75 13.55 -5.15
N SER A 51 9.99 14.49 -4.61
CA SER A 51 10.45 15.86 -4.36
C SER A 51 11.63 15.91 -3.40
N LEU A 52 11.61 15.08 -2.35
CA LEU A 52 12.75 14.91 -1.45
C LEU A 52 13.99 14.36 -2.17
N LEU A 53 13.84 13.31 -3.00
CA LEU A 53 14.97 12.75 -3.76
C LEU A 53 15.58 13.79 -4.73
N LEU A 54 14.73 14.59 -5.39
CA LEU A 54 15.17 15.70 -6.22
C LEU A 54 15.90 16.78 -5.41
N TYR A 55 15.43 17.09 -4.20
CA TYR A 55 16.14 18.00 -3.29
C TYR A 55 17.54 17.47 -2.94
N ILE A 56 17.66 16.19 -2.63
CA ILE A 56 18.95 15.57 -2.32
C ILE A 56 19.90 15.64 -3.52
N CYS A 57 19.42 15.33 -4.73
CA CYS A 57 20.22 15.42 -5.95
C CYS A 57 20.62 16.84 -6.33
N GLY A 58 19.66 17.76 -6.33
CA GLY A 58 19.85 19.13 -6.80
C GLY A 58 20.54 20.01 -5.76
N ALA A 59 19.90 20.18 -4.60
CA ALA A 59 20.33 21.12 -3.57
C ALA A 59 21.58 20.65 -2.83
N LEU A 60 21.63 19.35 -2.48
CA LEU A 60 22.75 18.78 -1.72
C LEU A 60 23.85 18.19 -2.62
N GLY A 61 23.64 18.14 -3.94
CA GLY A 61 24.60 17.61 -4.90
C GLY A 61 24.86 16.09 -4.77
N LYS A 62 24.05 15.37 -4.00
CA LYS A 62 24.19 13.94 -3.75
C LYS A 62 23.46 13.15 -4.84
N LYS A 63 24.22 12.58 -5.78
CA LYS A 63 23.67 11.88 -6.96
C LYS A 63 23.11 10.47 -6.69
N GLY A 64 23.02 10.06 -5.43
CA GLY A 64 22.61 8.71 -5.03
C GLY A 64 23.81 7.79 -4.77
N PRO A 65 23.61 6.46 -4.77
CA PRO A 65 22.39 5.78 -5.21
C PRO A 65 21.28 5.80 -4.15
N PHE A 66 20.02 5.90 -4.58
CA PHE A 66 18.82 5.76 -3.74
C PHE A 66 18.15 4.41 -3.97
N LEU A 67 17.71 3.76 -2.89
CA LEU A 67 16.96 2.51 -2.96
C LEU A 67 15.48 2.79 -2.69
N VAL A 68 14.59 2.39 -3.59
CA VAL A 68 13.14 2.42 -3.39
C VAL A 68 12.61 1.00 -3.39
N VAL A 69 12.04 0.58 -2.27
CA VAL A 69 11.44 -0.75 -2.08
C VAL A 69 9.93 -0.58 -1.99
N SER A 70 9.19 -1.23 -2.90
CA SER A 70 7.73 -1.12 -2.95
C SER A 70 7.07 -2.47 -3.24
N PRO A 71 5.76 -2.65 -2.97
CA PRO A 71 5.03 -3.79 -3.47
C PRO A 71 5.09 -3.88 -5.00
N LEU A 72 5.16 -5.11 -5.52
CA LEU A 72 5.21 -5.35 -6.97
C LEU A 72 4.08 -4.65 -7.74
N SER A 73 2.88 -4.58 -7.15
CA SER A 73 1.69 -3.97 -7.77
C SER A 73 1.81 -2.47 -8.01
N VAL A 74 2.66 -1.76 -7.27
CA VAL A 74 2.82 -0.29 -7.37
C VAL A 74 4.16 0.13 -7.97
N MET A 75 5.04 -0.82 -8.27
CA MET A 75 6.36 -0.56 -8.85
C MET A 75 6.27 0.21 -10.17
N GLU A 76 5.37 -0.18 -11.06
CA GLU A 76 5.17 0.52 -12.34
C GLU A 76 4.61 1.95 -12.13
N ASN A 77 3.81 2.16 -11.08
CA ASN A 77 3.33 3.49 -10.73
C ASN A 77 4.48 4.39 -10.25
N TRP A 78 5.34 3.87 -9.37
CA TRP A 78 6.57 4.56 -8.93
C TRP A 78 7.46 4.96 -10.10
N ARG A 79 7.68 4.03 -11.04
CA ARG A 79 8.46 4.29 -12.26
C ARG A 79 7.87 5.45 -13.07
N LYS A 80 6.58 5.38 -13.39
CA LYS A 80 5.89 6.40 -14.19
C LYS A 80 5.88 7.77 -13.50
N GLU A 81 5.62 7.81 -12.20
CA GLU A 81 5.69 9.06 -11.44
C GLU A 81 7.11 9.63 -11.45
N MET A 82 8.16 8.82 -11.21
CA MET A 82 9.53 9.30 -11.27
C MET A 82 9.93 9.81 -12.65
N GLU A 83 9.60 9.09 -13.74
CA GLU A 83 9.88 9.52 -15.11
C GLU A 83 9.14 10.83 -15.45
N SER A 84 7.91 11.01 -14.95
CA SER A 84 7.11 12.23 -15.16
C SER A 84 7.59 13.41 -14.32
N PHE A 85 7.94 13.17 -13.06
CA PHE A 85 8.17 14.19 -12.04
C PHE A 85 9.64 14.61 -12.01
N ALA A 86 10.52 13.67 -12.31
CA ALA A 86 11.96 13.78 -12.19
C ALA A 86 12.66 13.18 -13.44
N PRO A 87 12.40 13.71 -14.67
CA PRO A 87 12.94 13.13 -15.91
C PRO A 87 14.46 13.11 -15.98
N ASN A 88 15.14 13.92 -15.17
CA ASN A 88 16.60 13.94 -15.07
C ASN A 88 17.17 12.83 -14.17
N LEU A 89 16.34 12.16 -13.37
CA LEU A 89 16.75 11.02 -12.55
C LEU A 89 16.66 9.74 -13.35
N LYS A 90 17.82 9.12 -13.60
CA LYS A 90 17.90 7.76 -14.16
C LYS A 90 17.40 6.75 -13.12
N VAL A 91 16.28 6.09 -13.44
CA VAL A 91 15.64 5.05 -12.63
C VAL A 91 15.94 3.66 -13.22
N LEU A 92 16.51 2.78 -12.40
CA LEU A 92 16.76 1.39 -12.74
C LEU A 92 15.74 0.48 -12.03
N CYS A 93 14.92 -0.23 -12.80
CA CYS A 93 13.95 -1.18 -12.26
C CYS A 93 14.59 -2.56 -12.11
N TYR A 94 14.76 -3.01 -10.86
CA TYR A 94 15.29 -4.33 -10.53
C TYR A 94 14.17 -5.34 -10.35
N GLN A 95 13.81 -6.00 -11.45
CA GLN A 95 12.79 -7.04 -11.49
C GLN A 95 13.12 -8.03 -12.61
N GLY A 96 12.65 -9.26 -12.47
CA GLY A 96 12.67 -10.25 -13.54
C GLY A 96 13.03 -11.63 -13.02
N ASP A 97 13.18 -12.55 -13.95
CA ASP A 97 13.79 -13.85 -13.70
C ASP A 97 15.30 -13.71 -13.39
N LYS A 98 15.97 -14.85 -13.23
CA LYS A 98 17.38 -14.87 -12.85
C LYS A 98 18.29 -14.29 -13.93
N GLU A 99 17.98 -14.54 -15.20
CA GLU A 99 18.78 -14.08 -16.34
C GLU A 99 18.67 -12.56 -16.47
N ARG A 100 17.44 -12.02 -16.49
CA ARG A 100 17.23 -10.57 -16.59
C ARG A 100 17.85 -9.81 -15.43
N ARG A 101 17.80 -10.36 -14.21
CA ARG A 101 18.46 -9.74 -13.05
C ARG A 101 19.98 -9.75 -13.18
N ALA A 102 20.58 -10.78 -13.78
CA ALA A 102 22.03 -10.80 -13.99
C ALA A 102 22.49 -9.68 -14.95
N GLU A 103 21.71 -9.42 -16.00
CA GLU A 103 21.91 -8.28 -16.91
C GLU A 103 21.81 -6.95 -16.14
N ILE A 104 20.73 -6.74 -15.39
CA ILE A 104 20.52 -5.51 -14.60
C ILE A 104 21.67 -5.30 -13.58
N GLN A 105 22.16 -6.37 -12.94
CA GLN A 105 23.30 -6.28 -12.03
C GLN A 105 24.61 -5.91 -12.73
N GLN A 106 24.76 -6.26 -14.01
CA GLN A 106 25.90 -5.87 -14.83
C GLN A 106 25.76 -4.40 -15.24
N ASP A 107 24.58 -4.01 -15.75
CA ASP A 107 24.27 -2.63 -16.15
C ASP A 107 24.46 -1.67 -14.97
N ALA A 108 24.00 -2.05 -13.77
CA ALA A 108 24.18 -1.26 -12.56
C ALA A 108 25.65 -1.00 -12.21
N LYS A 109 26.59 -1.83 -12.64
CA LYS A 109 28.04 -1.63 -12.39
C LYS A 109 28.70 -0.77 -13.46
N THR A 110 28.16 -0.76 -14.67
CA THR A 110 28.76 -0.09 -15.83
C THR A 110 28.14 1.27 -16.10
N GLU A 111 26.86 1.45 -15.77
CA GLU A 111 26.11 2.66 -16.02
C GLU A 111 25.74 3.35 -14.70
N ASP A 112 25.90 4.68 -14.68
CA ASP A 112 25.43 5.49 -13.57
C ASP A 112 23.90 5.54 -13.55
N PHE A 113 23.31 5.17 -12.41
CA PHE A 113 21.89 5.36 -12.10
C PHE A 113 21.76 6.19 -10.80
N HIS A 114 20.62 6.84 -10.63
CA HIS A 114 20.35 7.63 -9.42
C HIS A 114 19.45 6.85 -8.46
N VAL A 115 18.42 6.19 -8.99
CA VAL A 115 17.43 5.46 -8.21
C VAL A 115 17.37 4.01 -8.67
N LEU A 116 17.43 3.06 -7.73
CA LEU A 116 17.11 1.66 -7.99
C LEU A 116 15.75 1.35 -7.35
N LEU A 117 14.78 0.99 -8.17
CA LEU A 117 13.44 0.60 -7.76
C LEU A 117 13.32 -0.93 -7.75
N THR A 118 12.85 -1.51 -6.65
CA THR A 118 12.79 -2.97 -6.46
C THR A 118 11.63 -3.38 -5.56
N THR A 119 11.43 -4.69 -5.40
CA THR A 119 10.45 -5.27 -4.47
C THR A 119 11.12 -5.89 -3.25
N TYR A 120 10.34 -6.11 -2.18
CA TYR A 120 10.83 -6.74 -0.96
C TYR A 120 11.43 -8.12 -1.22
N GLU A 121 10.79 -8.91 -2.09
CA GLU A 121 11.23 -10.26 -2.44
C GLU A 121 12.58 -10.25 -3.14
N MET A 122 12.84 -9.24 -3.98
CA MET A 122 14.14 -9.08 -4.64
C MET A 122 15.23 -8.67 -3.65
N CYS A 123 14.92 -7.78 -2.70
CA CYS A 123 15.86 -7.43 -1.61
C CYS A 123 16.29 -8.66 -0.82
N LEU A 124 15.36 -9.58 -0.53
CA LEU A 124 15.66 -10.84 0.16
C LEU A 124 16.48 -11.78 -0.70
N ARG A 125 16.06 -11.99 -1.96
CA ARG A 125 16.68 -12.95 -2.87
C ARG A 125 18.11 -12.58 -3.24
N ASP A 126 18.37 -11.29 -3.44
CA ASP A 126 19.64 -10.77 -3.94
C ASP A 126 20.31 -9.81 -2.95
N ALA A 127 20.12 -10.04 -1.64
CA ALA A 127 20.68 -9.21 -0.57
C ALA A 127 22.18 -8.93 -0.73
N SER A 128 22.95 -9.92 -1.21
CA SER A 128 24.39 -9.79 -1.45
C SER A 128 24.75 -8.78 -2.54
N PHE A 129 23.86 -8.52 -3.50
CA PHE A 129 24.03 -7.44 -4.48
C PHE A 129 23.76 -6.09 -3.83
N PHE A 130 22.63 -5.94 -3.13
CA PHE A 130 22.24 -4.67 -2.50
C PHE A 130 23.22 -4.21 -1.40
N LYS A 131 23.81 -5.14 -0.63
CA LYS A 131 24.81 -4.86 0.41
C LYS A 131 26.11 -4.23 -0.11
N LYS A 132 26.42 -4.36 -1.40
CA LYS A 132 27.66 -3.81 -1.99
C LYS A 132 27.62 -2.30 -2.14
N TRP A 133 26.42 -1.74 -2.15
CA TRP A 133 26.17 -0.33 -2.36
C TRP A 133 26.08 0.40 -1.02
N LYS A 134 26.63 1.61 -0.98
CA LYS A 134 26.37 2.58 0.09
C LYS A 134 25.26 3.49 -0.41
N TRP A 135 24.05 3.30 0.11
CA TRP A 135 22.87 4.02 -0.35
C TRP A 135 22.76 5.35 0.40
N GLU A 136 22.51 6.43 -0.32
CA GLU A 136 22.31 7.75 0.28
C GLU A 136 20.96 7.82 1.00
N ALA A 137 19.91 7.22 0.41
CA ALA A 137 18.61 7.10 1.05
C ALA A 137 17.91 5.79 0.68
N LEU A 138 17.14 5.28 1.62
CA LEU A 138 16.19 4.19 1.47
C LEU A 138 14.78 4.73 1.60
N VAL A 139 13.93 4.43 0.63
CA VAL A 139 12.48 4.63 0.71
C VAL A 139 11.82 3.25 0.75
N VAL A 140 11.00 3.00 1.76
CA VAL A 140 10.17 1.80 1.85
C VAL A 140 8.71 2.22 1.77
N ASP A 141 8.07 1.92 0.65
CA ASP A 141 6.62 2.04 0.53
C ASP A 141 5.92 0.96 1.37
N GLU A 142 4.65 1.15 1.72
CA GLU A 142 3.85 0.21 2.52
C GLU A 142 4.63 -0.44 3.70
N ALA A 143 5.22 0.42 4.53
CA ALA A 143 6.16 0.05 5.60
C ALA A 143 5.58 -0.89 6.67
N HIS A 144 4.27 -1.13 6.68
CA HIS A 144 3.65 -2.19 7.50
C HIS A 144 4.26 -3.58 7.23
N ARG A 145 4.96 -3.79 6.11
CA ARG A 145 5.78 -5.00 5.87
C ARG A 145 6.96 -5.17 6.84
N LEU A 146 7.42 -4.09 7.48
CA LEU A 146 8.53 -4.04 8.44
C LEU A 146 8.08 -4.03 9.90
N LYS A 147 6.82 -4.39 10.18
CA LYS A 147 6.23 -4.34 11.52
C LYS A 147 6.81 -5.33 12.53
N ASN A 148 7.68 -6.24 12.10
CA ASN A 148 8.30 -7.25 12.96
C ASN A 148 9.82 -7.28 12.76
N GLN A 149 10.55 -6.92 13.83
CA GLN A 149 12.01 -6.91 13.87
C GLN A 149 12.65 -8.28 13.60
N SER A 150 11.95 -9.35 13.98
CA SER A 150 12.40 -10.74 13.75
C SER A 150 12.19 -11.23 12.31
N SER A 151 11.50 -10.43 11.48
CA SER A 151 11.28 -10.81 10.08
C SER A 151 12.59 -10.76 9.30
N LEU A 152 12.77 -11.74 8.39
CA LEU A 152 13.94 -11.80 7.51
C LEU A 152 14.10 -10.51 6.70
N LEU A 153 12.99 -9.88 6.30
CA LEU A 153 13.00 -8.62 5.56
C LEU A 153 13.59 -7.48 6.39
N HIS A 154 13.13 -7.31 7.63
CA HIS A 154 13.65 -6.29 8.54
C HIS A 154 15.15 -6.49 8.79
N GLN A 155 15.57 -7.71 9.10
CA GLN A 155 16.98 -8.05 9.32
C GLN A 155 17.82 -7.75 8.07
N THR A 156 17.38 -8.22 6.90
CA THR A 156 18.10 -8.03 5.64
C THR A 156 18.28 -6.55 5.29
N LEU A 157 17.24 -5.74 5.39
CA LEU A 157 17.32 -4.31 5.09
C LEU A 157 18.15 -3.54 6.13
N THR A 158 18.16 -4.00 7.38
CA THR A 158 18.98 -3.39 8.45
C THR A 158 20.47 -3.56 8.20
N GLU A 159 20.87 -4.66 7.55
CA GLU A 159 22.27 -4.93 7.17
C GLU A 159 22.77 -4.08 6.01
N PHE A 160 21.89 -3.35 5.31
CA PHE A 160 22.30 -2.50 4.19
C PHE A 160 22.88 -1.18 4.71
N SER A 161 23.91 -0.66 4.04
CA SER A 161 24.50 0.64 4.36
C SER A 161 23.59 1.75 3.83
N MET A 162 22.88 2.42 4.73
CA MET A 162 21.89 3.46 4.43
C MET A 162 22.24 4.76 5.14
N GLY A 163 22.30 5.87 4.41
CA GLY A 163 22.46 7.21 4.98
C GLY A 163 21.19 7.74 5.64
N PHE A 164 20.08 7.69 4.92
CA PHE A 164 18.78 8.20 5.37
C PHE A 164 17.66 7.19 5.11
N ARG A 165 16.65 7.07 6.00
CA ARG A 165 15.58 6.08 5.88
C ARG A 165 14.22 6.77 5.90
N VAL A 166 13.40 6.52 4.89
CA VAL A 166 12.04 7.04 4.74
C VAL A 166 11.08 5.87 4.66
N LEU A 167 10.12 5.82 5.58
CA LEU A 167 9.04 4.83 5.57
C LEU A 167 7.74 5.52 5.14
N LEU A 168 7.04 4.94 4.18
CA LEU A 168 5.72 5.42 3.77
C LEU A 168 4.68 4.41 4.23
N THR A 169 3.64 4.90 4.90
CA THR A 169 2.52 4.05 5.29
C THR A 169 1.21 4.81 5.17
N GLY A 170 0.21 4.17 4.55
CA GLY A 170 -1.15 4.70 4.51
C GLY A 170 -2.03 4.21 5.66
N THR A 171 -1.64 3.12 6.31
CA THR A 171 -2.40 2.54 7.42
C THR A 171 -2.03 3.23 8.72
N PRO A 172 -3.00 3.48 9.63
CA PRO A 172 -2.65 3.83 11.00
C PRO A 172 -1.69 2.78 11.54
N ILE A 173 -0.66 3.18 12.29
CA ILE A 173 0.15 2.24 13.05
C ILE A 173 -0.82 1.59 14.05
N GLN A 174 -1.27 0.38 13.74
CA GLN A 174 -2.48 -0.20 14.31
C GLN A 174 -2.21 -0.69 15.74
N ASN A 175 -2.42 0.15 16.76
CA ASN A 175 -2.57 -0.18 18.18
C ASN A 175 -1.56 -1.17 18.82
N ASN A 176 -0.47 -1.50 18.13
CA ASN A 176 0.54 -2.44 18.59
C ASN A 176 1.84 -1.66 18.74
N LEU A 177 2.16 -1.34 19.99
CA LEU A 177 3.40 -0.63 20.36
C LEU A 177 4.64 -1.36 19.85
N GLN A 178 4.59 -2.68 19.74
CA GLN A 178 5.67 -3.47 19.17
C GLN A 178 5.88 -3.17 17.68
N GLU A 179 4.80 -3.01 16.91
CA GLU A 179 4.90 -2.66 15.49
C GLU A 179 5.43 -1.24 15.33
N LEU A 180 4.96 -0.30 16.14
CA LEU A 180 5.46 1.08 16.16
C LEU A 180 6.97 1.11 16.46
N TYR A 181 7.37 0.43 17.53
CA TYR A 181 8.77 0.38 17.95
C TYR A 181 9.67 -0.30 16.92
N SER A 182 9.16 -1.35 16.25
CA SER A 182 9.84 -1.97 15.12
C SER A 182 10.17 -0.94 14.02
N LEU A 183 9.22 -0.09 13.64
CA LEU A 183 9.46 0.95 12.63
C LEU A 183 10.44 2.04 13.13
N LEU A 184 10.34 2.46 14.39
CA LEU A 184 11.25 3.45 14.99
C LEU A 184 12.70 2.93 15.06
N SER A 185 12.88 1.69 15.53
CA SER A 185 14.18 1.02 15.55
C SER A 185 14.77 0.85 14.14
N PHE A 186 13.90 0.70 13.14
CA PHE A 186 14.33 0.63 11.75
C PHE A 186 14.75 1.99 11.20
N ILE A 187 14.06 3.10 11.47
CA ILE A 187 14.44 4.41 10.91
C ILE A 187 15.64 5.01 11.63
N GLN A 188 15.76 4.83 12.95
CA GLN A 188 16.78 5.45 13.78
C GLN A 188 17.35 4.47 14.82
N PRO A 189 18.16 3.49 14.39
CA PRO A 189 18.70 2.45 15.27
C PRO A 189 19.68 2.96 16.33
N SER A 190 20.19 4.19 16.19
CA SER A 190 21.06 4.85 17.17
C SER A 190 20.30 5.35 18.41
N VAL A 191 19.00 5.61 18.28
CA VAL A 191 18.14 6.11 19.36
C VAL A 191 17.24 4.98 19.89
N PHE A 192 16.66 4.19 18.98
CA PHE A 192 15.74 3.11 19.31
C PHE A 192 16.44 1.77 19.09
N THR A 193 17.02 1.21 20.15
CA THR A 193 17.71 -0.08 20.06
C THR A 193 16.70 -1.23 20.07
N ALA A 194 17.00 -2.35 19.42
CA ALA A 194 16.10 -3.50 19.40
C ALA A 194 15.85 -4.09 20.81
N ASP A 195 16.82 -3.96 21.71
CA ASP A 195 16.78 -4.52 23.07
C ASP A 195 15.80 -3.75 23.97
N ASP A 196 15.55 -2.47 23.69
CA ASP A 196 14.65 -1.61 24.48
C ASP A 196 13.16 -1.81 24.14
N THR A 197 12.82 -2.76 23.25
CA THR A 197 11.44 -3.02 22.81
C THR A 197 10.51 -3.33 23.98
N ASP A 198 10.90 -4.23 24.89
CA ASP A 198 10.06 -4.61 26.04
C ASP A 198 9.90 -3.47 27.04
N THR A 199 10.94 -2.66 27.23
CA THR A 199 10.91 -1.46 28.07
C THR A 199 9.90 -0.46 27.52
N PHE A 200 9.95 -0.18 26.22
CA PHE A 200 9.02 0.73 25.56
C PHE A 200 7.56 0.25 25.68
N ILE A 201 7.31 -1.04 25.44
CA ILE A 201 5.96 -1.62 25.55
C ILE A 201 5.45 -1.55 26.99
N SER A 202 6.32 -1.79 27.98
CA SER A 202 5.96 -1.67 29.40
C SER A 202 5.61 -0.24 29.79
N CYS A 203 6.40 0.75 29.33
CA CYS A 203 6.16 2.17 29.59
C CYS A 203 4.85 2.68 28.98
N PHE A 204 4.54 2.30 27.74
CA PHE A 204 3.40 2.82 26.99
C PHE A 204 2.20 1.87 26.91
N GLY A 205 2.24 0.70 27.56
CA GLY A 205 1.21 -0.34 27.45
C GLY A 205 -0.22 0.10 27.77
N ASP A 206 -0.37 1.06 28.69
CA ASP A 206 -1.66 1.65 29.10
C ASP A 206 -1.94 3.02 28.45
N VAL A 207 -1.29 3.37 27.34
CA VAL A 207 -1.43 4.67 26.66
C VAL A 207 -2.88 5.06 26.34
N GLN A 208 -3.75 4.06 26.08
CA GLN A 208 -5.17 4.30 25.81
C GLN A 208 -5.98 4.72 27.04
N LYS A 209 -5.50 4.39 28.25
CA LYS A 209 -6.18 4.68 29.52
C LYS A 209 -5.62 5.92 30.20
N ARG A 210 -4.40 6.34 29.86
CA ARG A 210 -3.69 7.45 30.51
C ARG A 210 -3.33 8.54 29.49
N PRO A 211 -4.04 9.68 29.47
CA PRO A 211 -3.82 10.73 28.48
C PRO A 211 -2.43 11.36 28.58
N GLU A 212 -1.88 11.48 29.79
CA GLU A 212 -0.49 11.92 30.00
C GLU A 212 0.55 11.06 29.26
N LEU A 213 0.44 9.73 29.28
CA LEU A 213 1.34 8.85 28.53
C LEU A 213 1.17 8.98 27.01
N ALA A 214 -0.05 9.28 26.56
CA ALA A 214 -0.31 9.52 25.14
C ALA A 214 0.35 10.81 24.65
N ALA A 215 0.33 11.87 25.46
CA ALA A 215 1.02 13.12 25.16
C ALA A 215 2.55 12.95 25.14
N GLU A 216 3.10 12.18 26.08
CA GLU A 216 4.53 11.84 26.11
C GLU A 216 4.94 11.03 24.88
N LEU A 217 4.19 9.99 24.54
CA LEU A 217 4.42 9.20 23.33
C LEU A 217 4.34 10.07 22.07
N GLN A 218 3.35 10.97 21.99
CA GLN A 218 3.22 11.88 20.87
C GLN A 218 4.44 12.79 20.72
N SER A 219 4.96 13.33 21.83
CA SER A 219 6.17 14.16 21.81
C SER A 219 7.41 13.40 21.35
N ILE A 220 7.52 12.10 21.66
CA ILE A 220 8.61 11.24 21.17
C ILE A 220 8.46 10.98 19.67
N LEU A 221 7.23 10.81 19.17
CA LEU A 221 6.96 10.49 17.78
C LEU A 221 7.01 11.70 16.84
N GLU A 222 6.72 12.90 17.33
CA GLU A 222 6.59 14.13 16.54
C GLU A 222 7.78 14.40 15.59
N PRO A 223 9.06 14.21 15.99
CA PRO A 223 10.20 14.41 15.10
C PRO A 223 10.27 13.37 13.97
N PHE A 224 9.75 12.16 14.20
CA PHE A 224 9.92 11.01 13.31
C PHE A 224 8.68 10.67 12.48
N LEU A 225 7.49 11.14 12.86
CA LEU A 225 6.22 10.74 12.25
C LEU A 225 5.37 11.95 11.86
N LEU A 226 5.18 12.15 10.56
CA LEU A 226 4.18 13.06 10.03
C LEU A 226 2.95 12.28 9.58
N ARG A 227 1.78 12.59 10.17
CA ARG A 227 0.51 11.94 9.83
C ARG A 227 -0.61 12.96 9.73
N ARG A 228 -1.25 13.01 8.55
CA ARG A 228 -2.42 13.85 8.27
C ARG A 228 -3.54 13.05 7.62
N VAL A 229 -4.79 13.43 7.86
CA VAL A 229 -5.98 12.83 7.20
C VAL A 229 -6.61 13.77 6.19
N LYS A 230 -7.34 13.23 5.20
CA LYS A 230 -7.97 14.04 4.14
C LYS A 230 -8.90 15.12 4.69
N SER A 231 -9.60 14.85 5.79
CA SER A 231 -10.48 15.84 6.42
C SER A 231 -9.73 17.05 6.99
N GLU A 232 -8.44 16.94 7.29
CA GLU A 232 -7.61 18.03 7.79
C GLU A 232 -7.03 18.87 6.65
N VAL A 233 -6.57 18.21 5.57
CA VAL A 233 -5.72 18.86 4.56
C VAL A 233 -6.34 18.98 3.17
N ALA A 234 -7.38 18.20 2.88
CA ALA A 234 -8.03 18.15 1.58
C ALA A 234 -9.50 18.58 1.71
N LEU A 235 -9.72 19.79 2.23
CA LEU A 235 -11.06 20.37 2.43
C LEU A 235 -11.85 20.51 1.12
N ASP A 236 -11.16 20.64 -0.02
CA ASP A 236 -11.77 20.69 -1.36
C ASP A 236 -12.28 19.32 -1.84
N LEU A 237 -11.90 18.23 -1.18
CA LEU A 237 -12.30 16.89 -1.57
C LEU A 237 -13.74 16.60 -1.09
N PRO A 238 -14.63 16.08 -1.94
CA PRO A 238 -15.96 15.67 -1.51
C PRO A 238 -15.88 14.63 -0.39
N LYS A 239 -16.76 14.75 0.62
CA LYS A 239 -16.83 13.77 1.70
C LYS A 239 -17.14 12.38 1.13
N LYS A 240 -16.36 11.38 1.54
CA LYS A 240 -16.65 9.97 1.23
C LYS A 240 -18.01 9.59 1.85
N THR A 241 -18.90 9.04 1.04
CA THR A 241 -20.15 8.44 1.53
C THR A 241 -20.02 6.92 1.49
N GLU A 242 -20.26 6.26 2.62
CA GLU A 242 -20.28 4.80 2.70
C GLU A 242 -21.72 4.32 2.79
N LEU A 243 -22.11 3.44 1.86
CA LEU A 243 -23.44 2.86 1.81
C LEU A 243 -23.31 1.34 1.93
N VAL A 244 -23.89 0.79 3.00
CA VAL A 244 -23.98 -0.66 3.20
C VAL A 244 -25.28 -1.15 2.58
N MET A 245 -25.19 -1.91 1.50
CA MET A 245 -26.37 -2.49 0.84
C MET A 245 -26.51 -3.95 1.23
N TYR A 246 -27.65 -4.26 1.86
CA TYR A 246 -28.02 -5.64 2.16
C TYR A 246 -28.68 -6.27 0.93
N HIS A 247 -28.30 -7.52 0.64
CA HIS A 247 -28.86 -8.30 -0.45
C HIS A 247 -29.23 -9.72 0.01
N GLY A 248 -30.20 -10.32 -0.65
CA GLY A 248 -30.55 -11.72 -0.44
C GLY A 248 -29.55 -12.69 -1.06
N MET A 249 -29.67 -13.96 -0.68
CA MET A 249 -29.04 -15.09 -1.38
C MET A 249 -30.01 -15.70 -2.40
N THR A 250 -29.49 -16.15 -3.54
CA THR A 250 -30.27 -16.88 -4.55
C THR A 250 -30.68 -18.27 -4.04
N ALA A 251 -31.60 -18.93 -4.75
CA ALA A 251 -32.01 -20.30 -4.40
C ALA A 251 -30.81 -21.26 -4.43
N LEU A 252 -29.93 -21.10 -5.43
CA LEU A 252 -28.69 -21.88 -5.56
C LEU A 252 -27.76 -21.63 -4.37
N GLN A 253 -27.48 -20.36 -4.04
CA GLN A 253 -26.67 -20.02 -2.86
C GLN A 253 -27.25 -20.60 -1.58
N LYS A 254 -28.56 -20.47 -1.34
CA LYS A 254 -29.23 -21.04 -0.15
C LYS A 254 -29.06 -22.57 -0.06
N LYS A 255 -29.13 -23.27 -1.19
CA LYS A 255 -28.94 -24.74 -1.25
C LYS A 255 -27.53 -25.11 -0.81
N TYR A 256 -26.49 -24.48 -1.38
CA TYR A 256 -25.09 -24.77 -1.04
C TYR A 256 -24.73 -24.28 0.37
N TYR A 257 -25.24 -23.12 0.79
CA TYR A 257 -25.02 -22.59 2.13
C TYR A 257 -25.54 -23.55 3.21
N LYS A 258 -26.75 -24.10 3.02
CA LYS A 258 -27.30 -25.15 3.88
C LYS A 258 -26.45 -26.42 3.85
N ALA A 259 -26.03 -26.88 2.68
CA ALA A 259 -25.21 -28.09 2.55
C ALA A 259 -23.85 -27.94 3.27
N ILE A 260 -23.22 -26.77 3.20
CA ILE A 260 -21.96 -26.48 3.90
C ILE A 260 -22.16 -26.53 5.42
N LEU A 261 -23.22 -25.92 5.94
CA LEU A 261 -23.53 -25.93 7.37
C LEU A 261 -23.84 -27.34 7.88
N MET A 262 -24.59 -28.13 7.12
CA MET A 262 -25.00 -29.48 7.51
C MET A 262 -23.86 -30.50 7.44
N LYS A 263 -22.83 -30.25 6.63
CA LYS A 263 -21.70 -31.18 6.45
C LYS A 263 -20.81 -31.28 7.71
N ASP A 264 -20.79 -30.25 8.56
CA ASP A 264 -19.85 -30.17 9.69
C ASP A 264 -20.54 -29.56 10.93
N LEU A 265 -21.70 -30.13 11.32
CA LEU A 265 -22.48 -29.67 12.48
C LEU A 265 -21.69 -29.75 13.80
N GLU A 266 -20.80 -30.74 13.91
CA GLU A 266 -19.92 -30.94 15.08
C GLU A 266 -18.85 -29.85 15.21
N ALA A 267 -18.49 -29.17 14.10
CA ALA A 267 -17.50 -28.10 14.13
C ALA A 267 -17.97 -26.88 14.94
N PHE A 268 -19.27 -26.77 15.24
CA PHE A 268 -19.87 -25.69 16.03
C PHE A 268 -19.98 -26.01 17.54
N GLY A 269 -19.62 -27.23 17.95
CA GLY A 269 -19.91 -27.75 19.29
C GLY A 269 -18.79 -27.77 20.32
N ASP A 270 -17.52 -27.44 19.97
CA ASP A 270 -16.41 -27.58 20.93
C ASP A 270 -15.18 -26.65 20.69
N GLU A 271 -14.43 -26.35 21.76
CA GLU A 271 -13.30 -25.40 21.79
C GLU A 271 -12.06 -25.85 20.98
N GLY A 272 -11.99 -27.13 20.61
CA GLY A 272 -10.92 -27.73 19.79
C GLY A 272 -11.07 -27.54 18.27
N SER A 273 -12.14 -26.88 17.80
CA SER A 273 -12.56 -26.84 16.39
C SER A 273 -12.08 -25.61 15.59
N LYS A 274 -11.24 -24.71 16.16
CA LYS A 274 -10.92 -23.42 15.52
C LYS A 274 -10.51 -23.52 14.05
N THR A 275 -9.65 -24.47 13.69
CA THR A 275 -9.21 -24.66 12.29
C THR A 275 -10.33 -25.19 11.38
N ARG A 276 -11.20 -26.07 11.89
CA ARG A 276 -12.36 -26.60 11.14
C ARG A 276 -13.42 -25.52 10.94
N LEU A 277 -13.72 -24.74 11.97
CA LEU A 277 -14.62 -23.59 11.89
C LEU A 277 -14.11 -22.55 10.89
N LEU A 278 -12.81 -22.26 10.88
CA LEU A 278 -12.19 -21.36 9.90
C LEU A 278 -12.37 -21.88 8.47
N ASN A 279 -12.20 -23.19 8.24
CA ASN A 279 -12.44 -23.79 6.92
C ASN A 279 -13.91 -23.67 6.50
N VAL A 280 -14.86 -23.92 7.40
CA VAL A 280 -16.30 -23.74 7.13
C VAL A 280 -16.60 -22.28 6.79
N LEU A 281 -16.06 -21.32 7.54
CA LEU A 281 -16.22 -19.89 7.27
C LEU A 281 -15.67 -19.49 5.89
N VAL A 282 -14.53 -20.04 5.47
CA VAL A 282 -13.99 -19.83 4.12
C VAL A 282 -14.96 -20.34 3.05
N GLN A 283 -15.55 -21.53 3.23
CA GLN A 283 -16.54 -22.06 2.27
C GLN A 283 -17.83 -21.22 2.23
N LEU A 284 -18.34 -20.80 3.39
CA LEU A 284 -19.51 -19.92 3.45
C LEU A 284 -19.23 -18.58 2.75
N ARG A 285 -18.03 -18.01 2.93
CA ARG A 285 -17.60 -16.80 2.20
C ARG A 285 -17.58 -17.02 0.69
N LYS A 286 -17.04 -18.15 0.20
CA LYS A 286 -17.07 -18.50 -1.23
C LYS A 286 -18.52 -18.56 -1.75
N CYS A 287 -19.41 -19.24 -1.01
CA CYS A 287 -20.82 -19.37 -1.39
C CYS A 287 -21.56 -18.04 -1.52
N VAL A 288 -21.34 -17.11 -0.58
CA VAL A 288 -21.97 -15.78 -0.60
C VAL A 288 -21.39 -14.90 -1.72
N ILE A 289 -20.12 -15.06 -2.09
CA ILE A 289 -19.52 -14.38 -3.23
C ILE A 289 -20.15 -14.89 -4.54
N HIS A 290 -19.99 -16.18 -4.83
CA HIS A 290 -20.54 -16.79 -6.03
C HIS A 290 -20.56 -18.33 -5.92
N PRO A 291 -21.68 -19.01 -6.24
CA PRO A 291 -21.76 -20.48 -6.11
C PRO A 291 -20.90 -21.25 -7.11
N TYR A 292 -20.50 -20.66 -8.24
CA TYR A 292 -19.59 -21.31 -9.20
C TYR A 292 -18.12 -21.37 -8.75
N LEU A 293 -17.79 -20.80 -7.58
CA LEU A 293 -16.48 -21.03 -6.96
C LEU A 293 -16.31 -22.45 -6.39
N PHE A 294 -17.34 -23.28 -6.50
CA PHE A 294 -17.33 -24.70 -6.18
C PHE A 294 -17.34 -25.51 -7.48
N ASP A 295 -16.46 -26.50 -7.55
CA ASP A 295 -16.32 -27.36 -8.72
C ASP A 295 -17.62 -28.12 -9.00
N GLY A 296 -18.01 -28.17 -10.28
CA GLY A 296 -19.22 -28.88 -10.75
C GLY A 296 -20.55 -28.17 -10.47
N VAL A 297 -20.53 -26.91 -10.00
CA VAL A 297 -21.77 -26.13 -9.81
C VAL A 297 -22.12 -25.30 -11.05
N GLU A 298 -21.11 -24.83 -11.78
CA GLU A 298 -21.32 -24.16 -13.05
C GLU A 298 -21.72 -25.16 -14.14
N PRO A 299 -22.80 -24.89 -14.90
CA PRO A 299 -23.19 -25.76 -15.99
C PRO A 299 -22.17 -25.72 -17.14
N GLU A 300 -21.80 -26.87 -17.67
CA GLU A 300 -21.03 -26.96 -18.91
C GLU A 300 -21.95 -26.79 -20.14
N PRO A 301 -21.48 -26.14 -21.22
CA PRO A 301 -20.16 -25.53 -21.39
C PRO A 301 -20.01 -24.22 -20.62
N PHE A 302 -18.80 -23.93 -20.11
CA PHE A 302 -18.49 -22.67 -19.43
C PHE A 302 -18.58 -21.50 -20.41
N VAL A 303 -19.72 -20.81 -20.40
CA VAL A 303 -20.03 -19.71 -21.30
C VAL A 303 -20.38 -18.46 -20.50
N MET A 304 -20.11 -17.30 -21.07
CA MET A 304 -20.56 -16.05 -20.46
C MET A 304 -22.05 -15.85 -20.76
N GLY A 305 -22.86 -15.60 -19.72
CA GLY A 305 -24.29 -15.36 -19.89
C GLY A 305 -25.02 -14.92 -18.63
N GLU A 306 -26.35 -14.77 -18.73
CA GLU A 306 -27.21 -14.31 -17.63
C GLU A 306 -27.17 -15.24 -16.42
N HIS A 307 -26.94 -16.54 -16.62
CA HIS A 307 -26.82 -17.52 -15.55
C HIS A 307 -25.72 -17.16 -14.53
N LEU A 308 -24.66 -16.45 -14.93
CA LEU A 308 -23.62 -15.94 -14.01
C LEU A 308 -24.19 -14.88 -13.06
N VAL A 309 -25.07 -14.01 -13.57
CA VAL A 309 -25.70 -12.96 -12.76
C VAL A 309 -26.75 -13.59 -11.84
N GLU A 310 -27.63 -14.41 -12.40
CA GLU A 310 -28.74 -15.04 -11.68
C GLU A 310 -28.30 -16.02 -10.59
N ALA A 311 -27.10 -16.61 -10.72
CA ALA A 311 -26.55 -17.53 -9.73
C ALA A 311 -26.18 -16.85 -8.41
N SER A 312 -25.83 -15.55 -8.39
CA SER A 312 -25.39 -14.83 -7.19
C SER A 312 -26.20 -13.58 -6.90
N GLY A 313 -26.76 -13.47 -5.69
CA GLY A 313 -27.55 -12.31 -5.29
C GLY A 313 -26.73 -11.02 -5.29
N LYS A 314 -25.42 -11.13 -5.06
CA LYS A 314 -24.48 -10.00 -5.14
C LYS A 314 -24.32 -9.51 -6.59
N PHE A 315 -24.30 -10.44 -7.56
CA PHE A 315 -24.20 -10.10 -8.96
C PHE A 315 -25.52 -9.52 -9.49
N CYS A 316 -26.69 -10.04 -9.07
CA CYS A 316 -27.98 -9.42 -9.38
C CYS A 316 -28.05 -7.96 -8.91
N LEU A 317 -27.59 -7.69 -7.67
CA LEU A 317 -27.54 -6.33 -7.14
C LEU A 317 -26.55 -5.47 -7.94
N LEU A 318 -25.35 -5.99 -8.20
CA LEU A 318 -24.33 -5.29 -8.97
C LEU A 318 -24.82 -4.92 -10.37
N ASP A 319 -25.47 -5.84 -11.08
CA ASP A 319 -26.01 -5.58 -12.42
C ASP A 319 -27.09 -4.50 -12.40
N SER A 320 -27.98 -4.52 -11.39
CA SER A 320 -28.99 -3.47 -11.19
C SER A 320 -28.35 -2.10 -10.92
N MET A 321 -27.30 -2.07 -10.11
CA MET A 321 -26.56 -0.84 -9.80
C MET A 321 -25.81 -0.30 -11.01
N LEU A 322 -25.11 -1.15 -11.76
CA LEU A 322 -24.37 -0.75 -12.95
C LEU A 322 -25.32 -0.22 -14.02
N SER A 323 -26.48 -0.88 -14.21
CA SER A 323 -27.52 -0.40 -15.12
C SER A 323 -28.05 0.98 -14.71
N TYR A 324 -28.24 1.23 -13.41
CA TYR A 324 -28.62 2.54 -12.89
C TYR A 324 -27.53 3.60 -13.11
N LEU A 325 -26.28 3.26 -12.81
CA LEU A 325 -25.13 4.16 -12.96
C LEU A 325 -24.86 4.50 -14.43
N GLN A 326 -25.02 3.54 -15.34
CA GLN A 326 -24.89 3.77 -16.78
C GLN A 326 -25.95 4.75 -17.27
N ARG A 327 -27.23 4.50 -16.96
CA ARG A 327 -28.32 5.44 -17.29
C ARG A 327 -28.06 6.84 -16.73
N TRP A 328 -27.53 6.93 -15.52
CA TRP A 328 -27.20 8.20 -14.91
C TRP A 328 -26.01 8.90 -15.59
N SER A 329 -24.99 8.15 -16.02
CA SER A 329 -23.88 8.67 -16.84
C SER A 329 -24.37 9.19 -18.18
N ASP A 330 -25.22 8.42 -18.87
CA ASP A 330 -25.81 8.78 -20.16
C ASP A 330 -26.67 10.05 -20.05
N LEU A 331 -27.38 10.23 -18.93
CA LEU A 331 -28.13 11.46 -18.64
C LEU A 331 -27.24 12.68 -18.39
N ARG A 332 -26.02 12.49 -17.86
CA ARG A 332 -25.02 13.56 -17.71
C ARG A 332 -24.33 13.88 -19.03
N GLU A 333 -23.99 12.89 -19.83
CA GLU A 333 -23.36 13.11 -21.15
C GLU A 333 -24.33 13.75 -22.16
N ASN A 334 -25.64 13.54 -22.01
CA ASN A 334 -26.68 14.22 -22.79
C ASN A 334 -27.05 15.64 -22.26
N SER A 335 -26.34 16.16 -21.26
CA SER A 335 -26.29 17.60 -21.00
C SER A 335 -25.30 18.26 -21.99
N PRO A 336 -25.46 19.53 -22.41
CA PRO A 336 -24.88 20.06 -23.66
C PRO A 336 -23.34 20.22 -23.70
N SER A 337 -22.58 19.54 -22.85
CA SER A 337 -21.13 19.59 -22.86
C SER A 337 -20.51 18.26 -22.43
N LYS A 338 -20.32 17.36 -23.41
CA LYS A 338 -19.15 16.48 -23.67
C LYS A 338 -19.58 15.08 -24.09
N CYS A 339 -19.33 14.72 -25.36
CA CYS A 339 -19.35 13.35 -25.86
C CYS A 339 -18.02 12.63 -25.56
N GLY A 340 -18.07 11.35 -25.18
CA GLY A 340 -16.90 10.48 -25.27
C GLY A 340 -17.05 9.07 -24.69
N ASN A 341 -17.42 8.12 -25.55
CA ASN A 341 -17.19 6.67 -25.49
C ASN A 341 -17.86 5.86 -24.34
N SER A 342 -19.03 5.28 -24.64
CA SER A 342 -19.63 4.18 -23.89
C SER A 342 -18.78 2.91 -24.01
N CYS A 343 -17.92 2.66 -23.03
CA CYS A 343 -17.14 1.43 -22.93
C CYS A 343 -18.00 0.35 -22.24
N ASP A 344 -18.15 -0.83 -22.88
CA ASP A 344 -18.98 -1.95 -22.42
C ASP A 344 -18.48 -2.51 -21.07
N THR A 345 -18.94 -1.88 -20.00
CA THR A 345 -18.45 -2.06 -18.63
C THR A 345 -18.80 -3.44 -18.07
N ARG A 346 -19.85 -4.08 -18.62
CA ARG A 346 -20.29 -5.43 -18.25
C ARG A 346 -19.23 -6.49 -18.54
N SER A 347 -18.57 -6.40 -19.70
CA SER A 347 -17.56 -7.38 -20.12
C SER A 347 -16.25 -7.29 -19.32
N VAL A 348 -15.87 -6.09 -18.88
CA VAL A 348 -14.64 -5.82 -18.12
C VAL A 348 -14.77 -6.25 -16.66
N LEU A 349 -15.94 -5.98 -16.03
CA LEU A 349 -16.20 -6.35 -14.63
C LEU A 349 -16.32 -7.85 -14.41
N LEU A 350 -16.93 -8.57 -15.36
CA LEU A 350 -16.98 -10.03 -15.31
C LEU A 350 -15.59 -10.67 -15.47
N LYS A 351 -14.68 -10.06 -16.25
CA LYS A 351 -13.30 -10.52 -16.39
C LYS A 351 -12.44 -10.26 -15.14
N GLN A 352 -12.68 -9.18 -14.39
CA GLN A 352 -11.90 -8.83 -13.19
C GLN A 352 -12.39 -9.49 -11.89
N LEU A 353 -13.60 -10.05 -11.86
CA LEU A 353 -14.14 -10.72 -10.67
C LEU A 353 -13.84 -12.23 -10.64
N PHE A 354 -13.49 -12.82 -11.79
CA PHE A 354 -13.24 -14.26 -11.95
C PHE A 354 -11.78 -14.62 -12.27
N TYR A 355 -10.90 -13.63 -12.43
CA TYR A 355 -9.43 -13.76 -12.46
C TYR A 355 -8.85 -12.90 -11.34
#